data_AF-M2U5N1-F1
#
_entry.id   AF-M2U5N1-F1
#
_cell.length_a   1.000
_cell.length_b   1.000
_cell.length_c   1.000
_cell.angle_alpha   90.00
_cell.angle_beta   90.00
_cell.angle_gamma   90.00
#
_symmetry.space_group_name_H-M   'P 1'
#
loop_
_entity.id
_entity.type
_entity.pdbx_description
1 polymer ?
#
loop_
_entity_poly.entity_id
_entity_poly.type
_entity_poly.pdbx_seq_one_letter_code
_entity_poly.pdbx_strand_id
1 'polypeptide(L)'
;MRGLFLSRGAAEAEIEQLRAPTIRDLLPDPSIFVDMDRAASRIARAVTAGERIVVFGDYDVDGATSASVLIRHLTACGARPGHYIPDRLLEGYGPSAEALVALKGAGADLVICVDCGTQGFEALEAAANAGLEVIVVDHHKASTALPPAHAIINPNRLDESAEGSRYGHLAAVGMAFLLAVAVQRELRAQGALPSPAPDLMGLLDLVALGTVADVVPLTGLNRAFVAQGLKVMARRGNRGLAALAGAARLERAPLASDLGFALGPRINAGGRVGQADLGVRLLCGAEDEACEAIAAELDRLNAERRGIEADVTEAAIAAAERAGNMPVAVVSGAGWHPGVIGIAASRLKDRLGVPAIVIGVDEGGIGKGSGRSVAGVDLGAGVLAAREAGLISAGGGHAMAAGLTVADADIARLTEFLCERLSGAVTQCAAPADARPRSGAGAGRGDADAGGRAGRGRALRRGLAEPARRRRPRLRHRCIRRRQRPCSHASGRGGRTAGEGHRLPRRRNAAGRRAAQCRRSAPVRRRTHQARRLEPDAEGRTAPGGCRMGGWRRLAGDARPAPRKSVQARH
;
A
#
# COMPACT_ATOMS: atom_id res chain seq x y z
N MET A 1 -11.19 30.78 -4.36
CA MET A 1 -11.04 29.34 -4.73
C MET A 1 -11.06 29.13 -6.24
N ARG A 2 -12.02 29.67 -6.99
CA ARG A 2 -12.08 29.61 -8.47
C ARG A 2 -10.73 29.86 -9.18
N GLY A 3 -10.05 30.98 -8.89
CA GLY A 3 -8.73 31.28 -9.48
C GLY A 3 -7.61 30.29 -9.14
N LEU A 4 -7.74 29.49 -8.07
CA LEU A 4 -6.80 28.41 -7.75
C LEU A 4 -7.02 27.17 -8.62
N PHE A 5 -8.27 26.88 -9.01
CA PHE A 5 -8.55 25.78 -9.93
C PHE A 5 -8.08 26.12 -11.34
N LEU A 6 -8.38 27.35 -11.81
CA LEU A 6 -7.91 27.83 -13.11
C LEU A 6 -6.37 27.84 -13.22
N SER A 7 -5.67 28.30 -12.18
CA SER A 7 -4.19 28.31 -12.18
C SER A 7 -3.57 26.91 -12.12
N ARG A 8 -4.36 25.88 -11.77
CA ARG A 8 -3.98 24.47 -11.79
C ARG A 8 -4.45 23.74 -13.06
N GLY A 9 -5.00 24.47 -14.03
CA GLY A 9 -5.37 23.95 -15.35
C GLY A 9 -6.76 23.34 -15.46
N ALA A 10 -7.64 23.54 -14.47
CA ALA A 10 -9.04 23.11 -14.60
C ALA A 10 -9.79 23.97 -15.62
N ALA A 11 -10.66 23.35 -16.43
CA ALA A 11 -11.59 24.10 -17.27
C ALA A 11 -12.67 24.75 -16.39
N GLU A 12 -13.19 25.91 -16.82
CA GLU A 12 -14.22 26.64 -16.06
C GLU A 12 -15.44 25.76 -15.77
N ALA A 13 -15.84 24.93 -16.73
CA ALA A 13 -16.96 23.99 -16.62
C ALA A 13 -16.74 22.89 -15.55
N GLU A 14 -15.50 22.58 -15.19
CA GLU A 14 -15.15 21.50 -14.25
C GLU A 14 -15.06 22.00 -12.80
N ILE A 15 -15.04 23.32 -12.58
CA ILE A 15 -14.74 23.91 -11.27
C ILE A 15 -15.74 23.47 -10.20
N GLU A 16 -17.03 23.41 -10.53
CA GLU A 16 -18.04 23.04 -9.54
C GLU A 16 -17.95 21.56 -9.16
N GLN A 17 -17.72 20.67 -10.14
CA GLN A 17 -17.47 19.25 -9.87
C GLN A 17 -16.19 19.04 -9.04
N LEU A 18 -15.12 19.81 -9.31
CA LEU A 18 -13.89 19.76 -8.52
C LEU A 18 -14.09 20.31 -7.10
N ARG A 19 -14.99 21.27 -6.92
CA ARG A 19 -15.31 21.86 -5.63
C ARG A 19 -16.16 20.92 -4.77
N ALA A 20 -17.13 20.24 -5.37
CA ALA A 20 -18.08 19.38 -4.68
C ALA A 20 -18.27 18.02 -5.41
N PRO A 21 -17.22 17.19 -5.50
CA PRO A 21 -17.31 15.92 -6.23
C PRO A 21 -18.24 14.96 -5.50
N THR A 22 -19.15 14.33 -6.23
CA THR A 22 -20.07 13.32 -5.69
C THR A 22 -19.75 11.95 -6.28
N ILE A 23 -20.03 10.88 -5.52
CA ILE A 23 -19.89 9.52 -6.04
C ILE A 23 -20.88 9.29 -7.18
N ARG A 24 -22.14 9.72 -7.00
CA ARG A 24 -23.20 9.53 -8.00
C ARG A 24 -22.83 10.03 -9.39
N ASP A 25 -22.15 11.17 -9.48
CA ASP A 25 -21.86 11.80 -10.77
C ASP A 25 -20.55 11.29 -11.39
N LEU A 26 -19.72 10.53 -10.67
CA LEU A 26 -18.37 10.12 -11.08
C LEU A 26 -18.12 8.61 -11.06
N LEU A 27 -18.98 7.84 -10.40
CA LEU A 27 -18.88 6.39 -10.35
C LEU A 27 -19.32 5.82 -11.70
N PRO A 28 -18.44 5.09 -12.43
CA PRO A 28 -18.83 4.42 -13.65
C PRO A 28 -19.74 3.22 -13.36
N ASP A 29 -20.40 2.72 -14.39
CA ASP A 29 -20.90 1.34 -14.36
C ASP A 29 -19.68 0.40 -14.24
N PRO A 30 -19.57 -0.46 -13.21
CA PRO A 30 -18.46 -1.40 -13.10
C PRO A 30 -18.26 -2.30 -14.34
N SER A 31 -19.32 -2.55 -15.14
CA SER A 31 -19.24 -3.38 -16.36
C SER A 31 -18.31 -2.82 -17.45
N ILE A 32 -17.83 -1.57 -17.34
CA ILE A 32 -16.86 -1.02 -18.29
C ILE A 32 -15.48 -1.68 -18.21
N PHE A 33 -15.17 -2.34 -17.08
CA PHE A 33 -13.89 -3.00 -16.84
C PHE A 33 -13.95 -4.45 -17.30
N VAL A 34 -12.98 -4.86 -18.11
CA VAL A 34 -12.86 -6.25 -18.56
C VAL A 34 -12.82 -7.19 -17.35
N ASP A 35 -13.52 -8.32 -17.46
CA ASP A 35 -13.72 -9.35 -16.42
C ASP A 35 -14.50 -8.93 -15.16
N MET A 36 -14.99 -7.69 -15.03
CA MET A 36 -15.73 -7.26 -13.84
C MET A 36 -16.99 -8.10 -13.59
N ASP A 37 -17.83 -8.27 -14.61
CA ASP A 37 -19.08 -9.04 -14.48
C ASP A 37 -18.82 -10.53 -14.25
N ARG A 38 -17.76 -11.07 -14.88
CA ARG A 38 -17.32 -12.45 -14.68
C ARG A 38 -16.89 -12.68 -13.22
N ALA A 39 -16.08 -11.78 -12.67
CA ALA A 39 -15.67 -11.83 -11.26
C ALA A 39 -16.88 -11.67 -10.31
N ALA A 40 -17.75 -10.69 -10.56
CA ALA A 40 -18.91 -10.41 -9.72
C ALA A 40 -19.88 -11.61 -9.68
N SER A 41 -20.17 -12.22 -10.83
CA SER A 41 -20.97 -13.44 -10.95
C SER A 41 -20.36 -14.60 -10.17
N ARG A 42 -19.05 -14.82 -10.31
CA ARG A 42 -18.34 -15.88 -9.60
C ARG A 42 -18.36 -15.70 -8.08
N ILE A 43 -18.18 -14.47 -7.60
CA ILE A 43 -18.21 -14.15 -6.17
C ILE A 43 -19.64 -14.28 -5.63
N ALA A 44 -20.65 -13.79 -6.34
CA ALA A 44 -22.06 -13.95 -5.94
C ALA A 44 -22.44 -15.44 -5.82
N ARG A 45 -21.95 -16.29 -6.74
CA ARG A 45 -22.08 -17.75 -6.63
C ARG A 45 -21.39 -18.30 -5.39
N ALA A 46 -20.16 -17.87 -5.09
CA ALA A 46 -19.45 -18.31 -3.89
C ALA A 46 -20.22 -17.97 -2.60
N VAL A 47 -20.76 -16.74 -2.54
CA VAL A 47 -21.56 -16.26 -1.41
C VAL A 47 -22.82 -17.10 -1.24
N THR A 48 -23.57 -17.34 -2.32
CA THR A 48 -24.84 -18.09 -2.27
C THR A 48 -24.65 -19.58 -2.01
N ALA A 49 -23.56 -20.17 -2.51
CA ALA A 49 -23.21 -21.57 -2.28
C ALA A 49 -22.52 -21.83 -0.92
N GLY A 50 -22.17 -20.78 -0.17
CA GLY A 50 -21.44 -20.92 1.10
C GLY A 50 -20.01 -21.42 0.93
N GLU A 51 -19.38 -21.13 -0.22
CA GLU A 51 -17.99 -21.48 -0.52
C GLU A 51 -17.01 -20.74 0.39
N ARG A 52 -15.85 -21.34 0.65
CA ARG A 52 -14.77 -20.72 1.42
C ARG A 52 -13.99 -19.74 0.55
N ILE A 53 -14.32 -18.47 0.73
CA ILE A 53 -13.61 -17.34 0.10
C ILE A 53 -12.44 -16.90 0.99
N VAL A 54 -11.27 -16.69 0.40
CA VAL A 54 -10.12 -16.06 1.06
C VAL A 54 -9.70 -14.82 0.28
N VAL A 55 -9.56 -13.68 0.96
CA VAL A 55 -9.05 -12.45 0.36
C VAL A 55 -7.55 -12.37 0.60
N PHE A 56 -6.76 -12.45 -0.47
CA PHE A 56 -5.31 -12.32 -0.45
C PHE A 56 -4.96 -10.86 -0.73
N GLY A 57 -4.39 -10.13 0.24
CA GLY A 57 -4.05 -8.71 0.08
C GLY A 57 -2.56 -8.44 0.18
N ASP A 58 -2.11 -7.29 -0.33
CA ASP A 58 -0.76 -6.80 -0.01
C ASP A 58 -0.66 -6.28 1.44
N TYR A 59 0.56 -6.21 1.96
CA TYR A 59 0.85 -5.80 3.34
C TYR A 59 0.78 -4.28 3.56
N ASP A 60 0.65 -3.49 2.51
CA ASP A 60 0.60 -2.03 2.62
C ASP A 60 -0.84 -1.53 2.89
N VAL A 61 -1.02 -0.20 2.92
CA VAL A 61 -2.33 0.39 3.25
C VAL A 61 -3.36 0.13 2.15
N ASP A 62 -2.98 0.16 0.87
CA ASP A 62 -3.94 -0.04 -0.22
C ASP A 62 -4.37 -1.50 -0.27
N GLY A 63 -3.43 -2.45 -0.14
CA GLY A 63 -3.73 -3.87 0.05
C GLY A 63 -4.62 -4.14 1.26
N ALA A 64 -4.28 -3.61 2.43
CA ALA A 64 -5.06 -3.82 3.66
C ALA A 64 -6.48 -3.21 3.58
N THR A 65 -6.62 -2.03 2.98
CA THR A 65 -7.94 -1.38 2.83
C THR A 65 -8.77 -2.06 1.74
N SER A 66 -8.17 -2.48 0.63
CA SER A 66 -8.81 -3.28 -0.42
C SER A 66 -9.38 -4.58 0.13
N ALA A 67 -8.56 -5.30 0.90
CA ALA A 67 -8.98 -6.54 1.55
C ALA A 67 -10.14 -6.29 2.52
N SER A 68 -10.03 -5.25 3.34
CA SER A 68 -11.05 -4.90 4.33
C SER A 68 -12.37 -4.45 3.69
N VAL A 69 -12.34 -3.75 2.55
CA VAL A 69 -13.56 -3.38 1.81
C VAL A 69 -14.30 -4.64 1.36
N LEU A 70 -13.61 -5.60 0.74
CA LEU A 70 -14.24 -6.84 0.28
C LEU A 70 -14.69 -7.72 1.45
N ILE A 71 -13.86 -7.91 2.47
CA ILE A 71 -14.18 -8.72 3.64
C ILE A 71 -15.44 -8.19 4.34
N ARG A 72 -15.51 -6.89 4.61
CA ARG A 72 -16.66 -6.27 5.28
C ARG A 72 -17.92 -6.35 4.42
N HIS A 73 -17.80 -6.07 3.13
CA HIS A 73 -18.92 -6.17 2.19
C HIS A 73 -19.47 -7.60 2.10
N LEU A 74 -18.60 -8.58 1.82
CA LEU A 74 -18.99 -9.97 1.68
C LEU A 74 -19.55 -10.56 2.98
N THR A 75 -19.00 -10.15 4.13
CA THR A 75 -19.56 -10.50 5.45
C THR A 75 -20.97 -9.95 5.61
N ALA A 76 -21.21 -8.69 5.22
CA ALA A 76 -22.55 -8.10 5.23
C ALA A 76 -23.51 -8.76 4.23
N CYS A 77 -22.98 -9.36 3.15
CA CYS A 77 -23.73 -10.21 2.23
C CYS A 77 -24.00 -11.63 2.75
N GLY A 78 -23.49 -12.01 3.93
CA GLY A 78 -23.72 -13.31 4.56
C GLY A 78 -22.59 -14.33 4.39
N ALA A 79 -21.50 -13.99 3.70
CA ALA A 79 -20.32 -14.86 3.61
C ALA A 79 -19.44 -14.77 4.87
N ARG A 80 -18.43 -15.65 4.94
CA ARG A 80 -17.39 -15.63 6.00
C ARG A 80 -16.00 -15.65 5.37
N PRO A 81 -15.60 -14.58 4.67
CA PRO A 81 -14.31 -14.55 4.00
C PRO A 81 -13.15 -14.60 5.01
N GLY A 82 -12.17 -15.46 4.74
CA GLY A 82 -10.86 -15.41 5.37
C GLY A 82 -9.98 -14.33 4.74
N HIS A 83 -8.80 -14.12 5.32
CA HIS A 83 -7.77 -13.25 4.74
C HIS A 83 -6.39 -13.92 4.79
N TYR A 84 -5.54 -13.53 3.86
CA TYR A 84 -4.12 -13.87 3.86
C TYR A 84 -3.32 -12.62 3.45
N ILE A 85 -2.34 -12.24 4.26
CA ILE A 85 -1.44 -11.11 3.98
C ILE A 85 -0.02 -11.66 4.08
N PRO A 86 0.77 -11.64 2.98
CA PRO A 86 2.09 -12.25 2.97
C PRO A 86 3.06 -11.47 3.86
N ASP A 87 4.01 -12.18 4.46
CA ASP A 87 5.12 -11.54 5.15
C ASP A 87 6.13 -11.01 4.13
N ARG A 88 6.27 -9.68 4.06
CA ARG A 88 7.17 -9.02 3.11
C ARG A 88 8.63 -9.50 3.21
N LEU A 89 9.10 -9.83 4.42
CA LEU A 89 10.49 -10.18 4.66
C LEU A 89 10.80 -11.63 4.30
N LEU A 90 9.82 -12.52 4.51
CA LEU A 90 9.94 -13.96 4.28
C LEU A 90 9.48 -14.37 2.88
N GLU A 91 8.33 -13.88 2.43
CA GLU A 91 7.66 -14.30 1.20
C GLU A 91 7.87 -13.30 0.05
N GLY A 92 8.13 -12.04 0.36
CA GLY A 92 8.29 -10.98 -0.64
C GLY A 92 6.98 -10.25 -0.95
N TYR A 93 6.83 -9.77 -2.19
CA TYR A 93 5.65 -9.01 -2.62
C TYR A 93 4.77 -9.84 -3.56
N GLY A 94 3.45 -9.76 -3.35
CA GLY A 94 2.44 -10.45 -4.15
C GLY A 94 2.23 -11.92 -3.77
N PRO A 95 1.37 -12.64 -4.50
CA PRO A 95 1.10 -14.05 -4.22
C PRO A 95 2.30 -14.94 -4.57
N SER A 96 2.59 -15.90 -3.70
CA SER A 96 3.53 -17.00 -3.95
C SER A 96 2.79 -18.28 -4.31
N ALA A 97 3.46 -19.18 -5.04
CA ALA A 97 2.91 -20.49 -5.40
C ALA A 97 2.61 -21.30 -4.13
N GLU A 98 3.53 -21.28 -3.18
CA GLU A 98 3.42 -21.97 -1.89
C GLU A 98 2.19 -21.50 -1.12
N ALA A 99 1.97 -20.19 -1.01
CA ALA A 99 0.84 -19.65 -0.27
C ALA A 99 -0.50 -20.02 -0.90
N LEU A 100 -0.65 -19.87 -2.23
CA LEU A 100 -1.91 -20.18 -2.90
C LEU A 100 -2.22 -21.69 -2.85
N VAL A 101 -1.22 -22.55 -3.05
CA VAL A 101 -1.39 -24.00 -2.90
C VAL A 101 -1.72 -24.38 -1.47
N ALA A 102 -1.09 -23.75 -0.48
CA ALA A 102 -1.41 -23.97 0.95
C ALA A 102 -2.85 -23.54 1.28
N LEU A 103 -3.32 -22.40 0.75
CA LEU A 103 -4.71 -21.96 0.90
C LEU A 103 -5.70 -22.96 0.31
N LYS A 104 -5.39 -23.53 -0.86
CA LYS A 104 -6.19 -24.62 -1.44
C LYS A 104 -6.19 -25.86 -0.55
N GLY A 105 -5.03 -26.24 0.00
CA GLY A 105 -4.90 -27.35 0.96
C GLY A 105 -5.68 -27.12 2.26
N ALA A 106 -5.73 -25.88 2.74
CA ALA A 106 -6.60 -25.46 3.85
C ALA A 106 -8.09 -25.40 3.44
N GLY A 107 -8.36 -25.51 2.15
CA GLY A 107 -9.66 -25.74 1.56
C GLY A 107 -10.36 -24.48 1.04
N ALA A 108 -9.62 -23.43 0.71
CA ALA A 108 -10.19 -22.32 -0.05
C ALA A 108 -10.79 -22.83 -1.37
N ASP A 109 -12.01 -22.38 -1.65
CA ASP A 109 -12.71 -22.65 -2.92
C ASP A 109 -12.45 -21.53 -3.92
N LEU A 110 -12.30 -20.30 -3.41
CA LEU A 110 -12.03 -19.09 -4.18
C LEU A 110 -11.03 -18.19 -3.43
N VAL A 111 -9.97 -17.77 -4.11
CA VAL A 111 -9.09 -16.68 -3.65
C VAL A 111 -9.35 -15.41 -4.44
N ILE A 112 -9.45 -14.28 -3.75
CA ILE A 112 -9.52 -12.95 -4.36
C ILE A 112 -8.25 -12.19 -3.99
N CYS A 113 -7.32 -12.07 -4.94
CA CYS A 113 -6.13 -11.25 -4.81
C CYS A 113 -6.50 -9.78 -4.98
N VAL A 114 -6.11 -8.93 -4.04
CA VAL A 114 -6.31 -7.48 -4.08
C VAL A 114 -4.98 -6.76 -3.96
N ASP A 115 -4.79 -5.73 -4.78
CA ASP A 115 -3.56 -4.93 -4.86
C ASP A 115 -2.30 -5.74 -5.21
N CYS A 116 -2.51 -6.90 -5.83
CA CYS A 116 -1.47 -7.80 -6.28
C CYS A 116 -2.03 -8.82 -7.28
N GLY A 117 -1.14 -9.57 -7.93
CA GLY A 117 -1.50 -10.74 -8.73
C GLY A 117 -1.46 -10.54 -10.25
N THR A 118 -1.52 -9.31 -10.78
CA THR A 118 -1.44 -9.10 -12.26
C THR A 118 -0.14 -9.64 -12.86
N GLN A 119 0.95 -9.64 -12.09
CA GLN A 119 2.27 -10.13 -12.50
C GLN A 119 2.62 -11.49 -11.89
N GLY A 120 1.68 -12.16 -11.21
CA GLY A 120 1.93 -13.39 -10.45
C GLY A 120 1.86 -14.68 -11.27
N PHE A 121 2.49 -14.74 -12.45
CA PHE A 121 2.38 -15.87 -13.39
C PHE A 121 2.58 -17.23 -12.75
N GLU A 122 3.75 -17.45 -12.14
CA GLU A 122 4.10 -18.73 -11.51
C GLU A 122 3.13 -19.12 -10.39
N ALA A 123 2.79 -18.16 -9.52
CA ALA A 123 1.88 -18.39 -8.40
C ALA A 123 0.46 -18.76 -8.87
N LEU A 124 -0.05 -18.04 -9.86
CA LEU A 124 -1.38 -18.26 -10.41
C LEU A 124 -1.47 -19.54 -11.27
N GLU A 125 -0.39 -19.90 -11.98
CA GLU A 125 -0.26 -21.21 -12.64
C GLU A 125 -0.29 -22.35 -11.63
N ALA A 126 0.48 -22.24 -10.55
CA ALA A 126 0.47 -23.24 -9.48
C ALA A 126 -0.92 -23.38 -8.82
N ALA A 127 -1.60 -22.26 -8.58
CA ALA A 127 -2.97 -22.25 -8.04
C ALA A 127 -3.96 -22.95 -8.99
N ALA A 128 -3.90 -22.64 -10.29
CA ALA A 128 -4.73 -23.28 -11.30
C ALA A 128 -4.48 -24.79 -11.38
N ASN A 129 -3.21 -25.21 -11.35
CA ASN A 129 -2.82 -26.63 -11.32
C ASN A 129 -3.30 -27.35 -10.06
N ALA A 130 -3.39 -26.64 -8.93
CA ALA A 130 -3.97 -27.14 -7.68
C ALA A 130 -5.52 -27.12 -7.66
N GLY A 131 -6.17 -26.65 -8.72
CA GLY A 131 -7.63 -26.53 -8.79
C GLY A 131 -8.20 -25.44 -7.88
N LEU A 132 -7.43 -24.38 -7.63
CA LEU A 132 -7.89 -23.17 -6.94
C LEU A 132 -8.30 -22.12 -7.97
N GLU A 133 -9.55 -21.64 -7.88
CA GLU A 133 -9.97 -20.48 -8.66
C GLU A 133 -9.46 -19.19 -8.00
N VAL A 134 -8.85 -18.32 -8.81
CA VAL A 134 -8.30 -17.03 -8.37
C VAL A 134 -8.94 -15.90 -9.16
N ILE A 135 -9.39 -14.86 -8.48
CA ILE A 135 -9.78 -13.56 -9.06
C ILE A 135 -8.73 -12.54 -8.64
N VAL A 136 -8.30 -11.71 -9.59
CA VAL A 136 -7.33 -10.62 -9.34
C VAL A 136 -8.04 -9.28 -9.45
N VAL A 137 -7.81 -8.39 -8.49
CA VAL A 137 -8.24 -6.99 -8.48
C VAL A 137 -7.03 -6.13 -8.19
N ASP A 138 -6.55 -5.42 -9.21
CA ASP A 138 -5.24 -4.78 -9.15
C ASP A 138 -5.26 -3.49 -9.99
N HIS A 139 -4.23 -2.68 -9.83
CA HIS A 139 -4.04 -1.43 -10.55
C HIS A 139 -2.61 -1.27 -11.07
N HIS A 140 -1.70 -2.20 -10.76
CA HIS A 140 -0.33 -2.17 -11.27
C HIS A 140 -0.26 -2.28 -12.79
N LYS A 141 0.87 -1.89 -13.37
CA LYS A 141 1.10 -2.05 -14.81
C LYS A 141 1.05 -3.52 -15.19
N ALA A 142 0.26 -3.83 -16.22
CA ALA A 142 0.16 -5.18 -16.77
C ALA A 142 1.24 -5.41 -17.84
N SER A 143 1.65 -6.66 -18.00
CA SER A 143 2.46 -7.09 -19.14
C SER A 143 1.57 -7.35 -20.36
N THR A 144 2.16 -7.74 -21.49
CA THR A 144 1.39 -8.15 -22.68
C THR A 144 0.63 -9.46 -22.47
N ALA A 145 1.22 -10.38 -21.72
CA ALA A 145 0.54 -11.58 -21.28
C ALA A 145 -0.14 -11.33 -19.93
N LEU A 146 -1.14 -12.13 -19.63
CA LEU A 146 -1.79 -12.15 -18.32
C LEU A 146 -1.69 -13.56 -17.72
N PRO A 147 -1.54 -13.68 -16.40
CA PRO A 147 -1.48 -14.97 -15.73
C PRO A 147 -2.83 -15.69 -15.81
N PRO A 148 -2.87 -17.03 -15.65
CA PRO A 148 -4.13 -17.76 -15.62
C PRO A 148 -4.93 -17.41 -14.38
N ALA A 149 -6.11 -16.83 -14.55
CA ALA A 149 -7.04 -16.53 -13.47
C ALA A 149 -8.48 -16.76 -13.93
N HIS A 150 -9.41 -16.91 -12.99
CA HIS A 150 -10.83 -16.84 -13.31
C HIS A 150 -11.20 -15.46 -13.86
N ALA A 151 -10.64 -14.39 -13.30
CA ALA A 151 -10.88 -13.02 -13.76
C ALA A 151 -9.73 -12.11 -13.33
N ILE A 152 -9.38 -11.10 -14.14
CA ILE A 152 -8.38 -10.10 -13.79
C ILE A 152 -8.96 -8.69 -14.01
N ILE A 153 -9.40 -8.05 -12.95
CA ILE A 153 -9.88 -6.67 -12.99
C ILE A 153 -8.68 -5.75 -12.80
N ASN A 154 -8.22 -5.11 -13.87
CA ASN A 154 -7.15 -4.13 -13.78
C ASN A 154 -7.22 -3.11 -14.94
N PRO A 155 -7.44 -1.80 -14.66
CA PRO A 155 -7.59 -0.77 -15.69
C PRO A 155 -6.29 -0.46 -16.44
N ASN A 156 -5.15 -1.00 -16.01
CA ASN A 156 -3.84 -0.87 -16.65
C ASN A 156 -3.48 -2.09 -17.52
N ARG A 157 -4.42 -3.00 -17.76
CA ARG A 157 -4.31 -4.05 -18.78
C ARG A 157 -4.18 -3.45 -20.18
N LEU A 158 -3.37 -4.09 -21.04
CA LEU A 158 -3.19 -3.62 -22.43
C LEU A 158 -4.39 -3.94 -23.32
N ASP A 159 -5.20 -4.94 -22.95
CA ASP A 159 -6.45 -5.33 -23.61
C ASP A 159 -7.70 -4.70 -22.97
N GLU A 160 -7.53 -3.72 -22.06
CA GLU A 160 -8.65 -3.00 -21.44
C GLU A 160 -9.40 -2.13 -22.47
N SER A 161 -10.70 -1.93 -22.22
CA SER A 161 -11.53 -1.04 -23.02
C SER A 161 -11.02 0.41 -23.00
N ALA A 162 -11.36 1.17 -24.04
CA ALA A 162 -11.00 2.60 -24.12
C ALA A 162 -11.67 3.44 -23.01
N GLU A 163 -12.71 2.92 -22.37
CA GLU A 163 -13.38 3.55 -21.23
C GLU A 163 -12.74 3.13 -19.90
N GLY A 164 -12.55 1.82 -19.68
CA GLY A 164 -11.90 1.28 -18.48
C GLY A 164 -10.47 1.81 -18.30
N SER A 165 -9.71 1.92 -19.38
CA SER A 165 -8.31 2.40 -19.33
C SER A 165 -8.16 3.86 -18.88
N ARG A 166 -9.23 4.67 -18.92
CA ARG A 166 -9.24 6.05 -18.37
C ARG A 166 -9.08 6.07 -16.86
N TYR A 167 -9.40 4.96 -16.20
CA TYR A 167 -9.33 4.77 -14.76
C TYR A 167 -8.02 4.10 -14.30
N GLY A 168 -6.99 4.01 -15.16
CA GLY A 168 -5.67 3.48 -14.81
C GLY A 168 -4.91 4.25 -13.70
N HIS A 169 -5.52 5.30 -13.15
CA HIS A 169 -5.02 6.10 -12.03
C HIS A 169 -5.72 5.80 -10.70
N LEU A 170 -6.72 4.91 -10.68
CA LEU A 170 -7.35 4.47 -9.44
C LEU A 170 -6.36 3.65 -8.60
N ALA A 171 -6.48 3.76 -7.28
CA ALA A 171 -5.88 2.83 -6.34
C ALA A 171 -6.64 1.48 -6.38
N ALA A 172 -6.00 0.39 -5.94
CA ALA A 172 -6.62 -0.93 -5.89
C ALA A 172 -7.86 -0.92 -4.99
N VAL A 173 -7.88 -0.15 -3.89
CA VAL A 173 -9.08 -0.06 -3.03
C VAL A 173 -10.29 0.54 -3.76
N GLY A 174 -10.05 1.43 -4.73
CA GLY A 174 -11.09 1.97 -5.60
C GLY A 174 -11.67 0.89 -6.52
N MET A 175 -10.81 0.01 -7.06
CA MET A 175 -11.25 -1.15 -7.85
C MET A 175 -11.97 -2.19 -7.01
N ALA A 176 -11.50 -2.45 -5.78
CA ALA A 176 -12.18 -3.33 -4.82
C ALA A 176 -13.58 -2.80 -4.44
N PHE A 177 -13.73 -1.48 -4.27
CA PHE A 177 -15.03 -0.85 -4.06
C PHE A 177 -15.97 -1.04 -5.26
N LEU A 178 -15.47 -0.85 -6.48
CA LEU A 178 -16.26 -1.08 -7.70
C LEU A 178 -16.67 -2.55 -7.84
N LEU A 179 -15.80 -3.49 -7.49
CA LEU A 179 -16.15 -4.90 -7.43
C LEU A 179 -17.25 -5.18 -6.39
N ALA A 180 -17.18 -4.57 -5.20
CA ALA A 180 -18.24 -4.69 -4.21
C ALA A 180 -19.60 -4.17 -4.74
N VAL A 181 -19.60 -3.05 -5.48
CA VAL A 181 -20.80 -2.54 -6.18
C VAL A 181 -21.34 -3.57 -7.17
N ALA A 182 -20.47 -4.18 -7.99
CA ALA A 182 -20.85 -5.18 -8.99
C ALA A 182 -21.40 -6.48 -8.34
N VAL A 183 -20.76 -6.97 -7.28
CA VAL A 183 -21.21 -8.14 -6.51
C VAL A 183 -22.57 -7.88 -5.87
N GLN A 184 -22.79 -6.70 -5.29
CA GLN A 184 -24.08 -6.33 -4.72
C GLN A 184 -25.18 -6.25 -5.80
N ARG A 185 -24.87 -5.74 -6.99
CA ARG A 185 -25.79 -5.74 -8.14
C ARG A 185 -26.17 -7.16 -8.52
N GLU A 186 -25.21 -8.05 -8.60
CA GLU A 186 -25.42 -9.45 -8.97
C GLU A 186 -26.25 -10.22 -7.95
N LEU A 187 -25.91 -10.11 -6.66
CA LEU A 187 -26.70 -10.71 -5.58
C LEU A 187 -28.14 -10.19 -5.58
N ARG A 188 -28.35 -8.91 -5.91
CA ARG A 188 -29.71 -8.35 -6.05
C ARG A 188 -30.46 -8.97 -7.22
N ALA A 189 -29.82 -9.11 -8.38
CA ALA A 189 -30.41 -9.73 -9.56
C ALA A 189 -30.80 -11.19 -9.29
N GLN A 190 -30.02 -11.90 -8.47
CA GLN A 190 -30.29 -13.28 -8.05
C GLN A 190 -31.31 -13.38 -6.91
N GLY A 191 -31.80 -12.27 -6.36
CA GLY A 191 -32.69 -12.27 -5.19
C GLY A 191 -32.02 -12.73 -3.88
N ALA A 192 -30.68 -12.78 -3.87
CA ALA A 192 -29.87 -13.27 -2.75
C ALA A 192 -29.28 -12.14 -1.88
N LEU A 193 -29.47 -10.88 -2.27
CA LEU A 193 -28.98 -9.75 -1.48
C LEU A 193 -29.76 -9.64 -0.15
N PRO A 194 -29.07 -9.55 1.00
CA PRO A 194 -29.75 -9.33 2.28
C PRO A 194 -30.61 -8.06 2.32
N SER A 195 -31.63 -8.07 3.18
CA SER A 195 -32.47 -6.92 3.47
C SER A 195 -32.35 -6.54 4.96
N PRO A 196 -31.94 -5.31 5.30
CA PRO A 196 -31.55 -4.23 4.38
C PRO A 196 -30.26 -4.55 3.61
N ALA A 197 -30.11 -3.95 2.43
CA ALA A 197 -28.89 -4.09 1.63
C ALA A 197 -27.68 -3.53 2.38
N PRO A 198 -26.49 -4.16 2.25
CA PRO A 198 -25.24 -3.62 2.78
C PRO A 198 -24.97 -2.16 2.39
N ASP A 199 -24.53 -1.35 3.36
CA ASP A 199 -24.18 0.06 3.15
C ASP A 199 -22.77 0.19 2.53
N LEU A 200 -22.73 0.25 1.20
CA LEU A 200 -21.48 0.52 0.47
C LEU A 200 -20.92 1.91 0.78
N MET A 201 -21.76 2.93 0.98
CA MET A 201 -21.28 4.29 1.22
C MET A 201 -20.54 4.41 2.56
N GLY A 202 -20.91 3.58 3.53
CA GLY A 202 -20.20 3.43 4.81
C GLY A 202 -18.77 2.89 4.69
N LEU A 203 -18.39 2.30 3.55
CA LEU A 203 -17.03 1.78 3.30
C LEU A 203 -16.07 2.84 2.74
N LEU A 204 -16.56 4.03 2.38
CA LEU A 204 -15.73 5.05 1.72
C LEU A 204 -14.62 5.61 2.60
N ASP A 205 -14.68 5.44 3.93
CA ASP A 205 -13.58 5.80 4.82
C ASP A 205 -12.33 4.95 4.57
N LEU A 206 -12.50 3.65 4.34
CA LEU A 206 -11.44 2.73 3.91
C LEU A 206 -10.92 3.09 2.52
N VAL A 207 -11.82 3.34 1.56
CA VAL A 207 -11.46 3.73 0.19
C VAL A 207 -10.62 5.01 0.18
N ALA A 208 -11.02 6.01 0.97
CA ALA A 208 -10.27 7.25 1.08
C ALA A 208 -8.87 7.03 1.67
N LEU A 209 -8.75 6.18 2.69
CA LEU A 209 -7.46 5.89 3.33
C LEU A 209 -6.49 5.23 2.35
N GLY A 210 -6.89 4.15 1.67
CA GLY A 210 -6.04 3.46 0.68
C GLY A 210 -5.66 4.38 -0.46
N THR A 211 -6.64 5.09 -1.05
CA THR A 211 -6.40 6.04 -2.15
C THR A 211 -5.37 7.12 -1.80
N VAL A 212 -5.41 7.66 -0.58
CA VAL A 212 -4.43 8.67 -0.15
C VAL A 212 -3.08 8.06 0.14
N ALA A 213 -3.05 6.89 0.78
CA ALA A 213 -1.82 6.22 1.19
C ALA A 213 -1.01 5.70 0.01
N ASP A 214 -1.68 5.33 -1.09
CA ASP A 214 -1.07 4.90 -2.35
C ASP A 214 -0.54 6.08 -3.22
N VAL A 215 -0.79 7.32 -2.78
CA VAL A 215 -0.24 8.53 -3.43
C VAL A 215 -0.66 8.66 -4.91
N VAL A 216 -1.83 8.09 -5.27
CA VAL A 216 -2.42 8.26 -6.60
C VAL A 216 -2.95 9.69 -6.83
N PRO A 217 -3.07 10.15 -8.08
CA PRO A 217 -3.64 11.45 -8.38
C PRO A 217 -5.07 11.60 -7.82
N LEU A 218 -5.28 12.64 -7.01
CA LEU A 218 -6.59 13.00 -6.45
C LEU A 218 -7.43 13.82 -7.45
N THR A 219 -7.74 13.20 -8.58
CA THR A 219 -8.57 13.71 -9.67
C THR A 219 -9.77 12.79 -9.89
N GLY A 220 -10.82 13.28 -10.59
CA GLY A 220 -11.98 12.47 -10.96
C GLY A 220 -12.56 11.66 -9.79
N LEU A 221 -12.69 10.36 -10.00
CA LEU A 221 -13.27 9.43 -9.03
C LEU A 221 -12.45 9.29 -7.74
N ASN A 222 -11.11 9.23 -7.79
CA ASN A 222 -10.26 9.25 -6.58
C ASN A 222 -10.56 10.47 -5.71
N ARG A 223 -10.75 11.64 -6.33
CA ARG A 223 -11.10 12.87 -5.60
C ARG A 223 -12.47 12.75 -4.93
N ALA A 224 -13.44 12.14 -5.60
CA ALA A 224 -14.77 11.92 -5.05
C ALA A 224 -14.74 10.92 -3.88
N PHE A 225 -14.02 9.80 -4.03
CA PHE A 225 -13.80 8.82 -2.96
C PHE A 225 -13.18 9.46 -1.73
N VAL A 226 -12.09 10.22 -1.89
CA VAL A 226 -11.44 10.88 -0.76
C VAL A 226 -12.34 11.95 -0.15
N ALA A 227 -12.98 12.80 -0.94
CA ALA A 227 -13.83 13.88 -0.42
C ALA A 227 -15.05 13.36 0.36
N GLN A 228 -15.69 12.30 -0.11
CA GLN A 228 -16.84 11.71 0.57
C GLN A 228 -16.41 10.78 1.72
N GLY A 229 -15.34 10.01 1.54
CA GLY A 229 -14.78 9.15 2.56
C GLY A 229 -14.28 9.91 3.79
N LEU A 230 -13.73 11.12 3.64
CA LEU A 230 -13.40 11.98 4.78
C LEU A 230 -14.65 12.38 5.59
N LYS A 231 -15.79 12.59 4.94
CA LYS A 231 -17.06 12.88 5.64
C LYS A 231 -17.59 11.65 6.38
N VAL A 232 -17.42 10.46 5.80
CA VAL A 232 -17.77 9.19 6.44
C VAL A 232 -16.86 8.96 7.65
N MET A 233 -15.55 9.09 7.48
CA MET A 233 -14.54 8.91 8.53
C MET A 233 -14.72 9.88 9.70
N ALA A 234 -15.18 11.11 9.44
CA ALA A 234 -15.49 12.09 10.48
C ALA A 234 -16.60 11.63 11.45
N ARG A 235 -17.45 10.68 11.05
CA ARG A 235 -18.51 10.09 11.89
C ARG A 235 -17.98 9.03 12.86
N ARG A 236 -16.74 8.56 12.69
CA ARG A 236 -16.10 7.53 13.54
C ARG A 236 -16.88 6.21 13.62
N GLY A 237 -17.60 5.84 12.56
CA GLY A 237 -18.40 4.61 12.52
C GLY A 237 -17.58 3.31 12.37
N ASN A 238 -16.42 3.38 11.72
CA ASN A 238 -15.48 2.26 11.68
C ASN A 238 -14.62 2.24 12.96
N ARG A 239 -14.86 1.24 13.81
CA ARG A 239 -14.18 1.03 15.11
C ARG A 239 -12.66 1.00 14.98
N GLY A 240 -12.14 0.29 13.97
CA GLY A 240 -10.70 0.21 13.71
C GLY A 240 -10.07 1.55 13.36
N LEU A 241 -10.71 2.30 12.46
CA LEU A 241 -10.25 3.65 12.10
C LEU A 241 -10.40 4.65 13.25
N ALA A 242 -11.44 4.51 14.08
CA ALA A 242 -11.62 5.33 15.28
C ALA A 242 -10.51 5.08 16.30
N ALA A 243 -10.21 3.81 16.59
CA ALA A 243 -9.10 3.42 17.47
C ALA A 243 -7.74 3.92 16.93
N LEU A 244 -7.49 3.76 15.63
CA LEU A 244 -6.25 4.24 14.99
C LEU A 244 -6.11 5.75 15.08
N ALA A 245 -7.21 6.50 14.91
CA ALA A 245 -7.20 7.94 15.07
C ALA A 245 -6.95 8.38 16.51
N GLY A 246 -7.48 7.64 17.49
CA GLY A 246 -7.17 7.82 18.92
C GLY A 246 -5.68 7.63 19.20
N ALA A 247 -5.10 6.52 18.74
CA ALA A 247 -3.66 6.26 18.87
C ALA A 247 -2.81 7.34 18.14
N ALA A 248 -3.30 7.85 17.01
CA ALA A 248 -2.70 8.96 16.30
C ALA A 248 -2.93 10.35 16.92
N ARG A 249 -3.68 10.43 18.03
CA ARG A 249 -4.05 11.68 18.73
C ARG A 249 -4.79 12.67 17.83
N LEU A 250 -5.64 12.15 16.94
CA LEU A 250 -6.47 12.95 16.04
C LEU A 250 -7.84 13.22 16.68
N GLU A 251 -7.93 14.30 17.45
CA GLU A 251 -9.16 14.73 18.14
C GLU A 251 -10.20 15.34 17.18
N ARG A 252 -9.73 16.01 16.12
CA ARG A 252 -10.59 16.60 15.09
C ARG A 252 -10.97 15.60 14.00
N ALA A 253 -11.94 15.99 13.16
CA ALA A 253 -12.22 15.29 11.91
C ALA A 253 -10.93 15.17 11.05
N PRO A 254 -10.60 13.96 10.52
CA PRO A 254 -9.43 13.78 9.70
C PRO A 254 -9.46 14.60 8.41
N LEU A 255 -8.28 15.03 7.97
CA LEU A 255 -8.00 15.61 6.66
C LEU A 255 -7.21 14.61 5.82
N ALA A 256 -7.16 14.79 4.50
CA ALA A 256 -6.36 13.94 3.62
C ALA A 256 -4.88 13.84 4.06
N SER A 257 -4.30 14.92 4.60
CA SER A 257 -2.94 14.88 5.17
C SER A 257 -2.81 13.90 6.34
N ASP A 258 -3.84 13.76 7.17
CA ASP A 258 -3.79 12.84 8.32
C ASP A 258 -3.83 11.38 7.85
N LEU A 259 -4.55 11.09 6.76
CA LEU A 259 -4.55 9.75 6.15
C LEU A 259 -3.13 9.38 5.68
N GLY A 260 -2.46 10.26 4.94
CA GLY A 260 -1.13 9.99 4.38
C GLY A 260 0.03 10.07 5.38
N PHE A 261 -0.08 10.90 6.42
CA PHE A 261 1.05 11.19 7.34
C PHE A 261 0.85 10.72 8.78
N ALA A 262 -0.38 10.37 9.18
CA ALA A 262 -0.67 9.88 10.52
C ALA A 262 -1.25 8.46 10.53
N LEU A 263 -2.30 8.18 9.77
CA LEU A 263 -2.99 6.88 9.81
C LEU A 263 -2.25 5.83 8.98
N GLY A 264 -1.99 6.12 7.70
CA GLY A 264 -1.33 5.19 6.77
C GLY A 264 0.03 4.69 7.27
N PRO A 265 0.93 5.56 7.78
CA PRO A 265 2.23 5.12 8.31
C PRO A 265 2.14 4.12 9.47
N ARG A 266 1.05 4.15 10.26
CA ARG A 266 0.85 3.19 11.36
C ARG A 266 0.49 1.81 10.83
N ILE A 267 -0.44 1.73 9.88
CA ILE A 267 -0.78 0.47 9.22
C ILE A 267 0.46 -0.12 8.52
N ASN A 268 1.17 0.71 7.75
CA ASN A 268 2.40 0.30 7.06
C ASN A 268 3.54 -0.15 8.00
N ALA A 269 3.51 0.26 9.28
CA ALA A 269 4.51 -0.20 10.23
C ALA A 269 4.35 -1.69 10.56
N GLY A 270 3.11 -2.21 10.56
CA GLY A 270 2.81 -3.63 10.73
C GLY A 270 3.60 -4.50 9.74
N GLY A 271 3.41 -4.29 8.44
CA GLY A 271 4.14 -5.03 7.40
C GLY A 271 5.63 -4.70 7.25
N ARG A 272 6.19 -3.75 8.02
CA ARG A 272 7.61 -3.36 7.93
C ARG A 272 8.45 -3.90 9.07
N VAL A 273 7.93 -3.88 10.29
CA VAL A 273 8.67 -4.21 11.52
C VAL A 273 7.86 -5.08 12.49
N GLY A 274 6.68 -5.57 12.07
CA GLY A 274 5.80 -6.38 12.91
C GLY A 274 5.02 -7.40 12.10
N GLN A 275 3.79 -7.68 12.52
CA GLN A 275 2.90 -8.62 11.85
C GLN A 275 2.15 -7.95 10.70
N ALA A 276 2.17 -8.57 9.52
CA ALA A 276 1.60 -7.99 8.29
C ALA A 276 0.06 -7.92 8.30
N ASP A 277 -0.62 -8.82 9.01
CA ASP A 277 -2.08 -8.94 9.07
C ASP A 277 -2.78 -7.91 10.00
N LEU A 278 -2.02 -7.20 10.86
CA LEU A 278 -2.57 -6.26 11.83
C LEU A 278 -3.44 -5.17 11.18
N GLY A 279 -3.04 -4.69 10.00
CA GLY A 279 -3.80 -3.69 9.24
C GLY A 279 -5.21 -4.18 8.89
N VAL A 280 -5.31 -5.36 8.27
CA VAL A 280 -6.60 -5.95 7.88
C VAL A 280 -7.45 -6.27 9.10
N ARG A 281 -6.86 -6.86 10.15
CA ARG A 281 -7.59 -7.19 11.39
C ARG A 281 -8.19 -5.96 12.06
N LEU A 282 -7.43 -4.86 12.11
CA LEU A 282 -7.92 -3.60 12.64
C LEU A 282 -9.08 -3.06 11.79
N LEU A 283 -8.88 -2.97 10.47
CA LEU A 283 -9.79 -2.30 9.55
C LEU A 283 -11.10 -3.08 9.29
N CYS A 284 -11.08 -4.39 9.45
CA CYS A 284 -12.28 -5.22 9.40
C CYS A 284 -13.20 -4.98 10.61
N GLY A 285 -12.64 -4.57 11.75
CA GLY A 285 -13.37 -4.20 12.96
C GLY A 285 -14.04 -5.39 13.64
N ALA A 286 -13.45 -5.84 14.74
CA ALA A 286 -14.10 -6.77 15.67
C ALA A 286 -14.80 -5.96 16.80
N GLU A 287 -14.45 -6.24 18.04
CA GLU A 287 -14.87 -5.44 19.21
C GLU A 287 -13.89 -4.30 19.51
N ASP A 288 -14.36 -3.28 20.22
CA ASP A 288 -13.62 -2.05 20.50
C ASP A 288 -12.27 -2.33 21.18
N GLU A 289 -12.24 -3.21 22.20
CA GLU A 289 -11.02 -3.58 22.93
C GLU A 289 -9.95 -4.18 22.02
N ALA A 290 -10.34 -5.06 21.08
CA ALA A 290 -9.42 -5.64 20.12
C ALA A 290 -8.88 -4.60 19.14
N CYS A 291 -9.73 -3.66 18.70
CA CYS A 291 -9.32 -2.57 17.82
C CYS A 291 -8.35 -1.61 18.53
N GLU A 292 -8.61 -1.27 19.79
CA GLU A 292 -7.72 -0.43 20.60
C GLU A 292 -6.35 -1.08 20.82
N ALA A 293 -6.32 -2.38 21.15
CA ALA A 293 -5.08 -3.12 21.31
C ALA A 293 -4.25 -3.15 20.03
N ILE A 294 -4.87 -3.46 18.89
CA ILE A 294 -4.16 -3.48 17.59
C ILE A 294 -3.70 -2.06 17.20
N ALA A 295 -4.52 -1.03 17.42
CA ALA A 295 -4.15 0.35 17.12
C ALA A 295 -2.97 0.84 17.97
N ALA A 296 -2.93 0.48 19.26
CA ALA A 296 -1.81 0.77 20.15
C ALA A 296 -0.52 0.06 19.69
N GLU A 297 -0.62 -1.20 19.27
CA GLU A 297 0.51 -1.94 18.73
C GLU A 297 1.04 -1.34 17.42
N LEU A 298 0.16 -0.96 16.50
CA LEU A 298 0.57 -0.26 15.27
C LEU A 298 1.22 1.10 15.55
N ASP A 299 0.80 1.83 16.59
CA ASP A 299 1.47 3.06 17.02
C ASP A 299 2.86 2.80 17.56
N ARG A 300 3.02 1.76 18.40
CA ARG A 300 4.31 1.30 18.92
C ARG A 300 5.26 0.90 17.79
N LEU A 301 4.80 0.06 16.86
CA LEU A 301 5.56 -0.37 15.68
C LEU A 301 5.94 0.82 14.79
N ASN A 302 5.06 1.81 14.62
CA ASN A 302 5.40 3.01 13.87
C ASN A 302 6.47 3.87 14.56
N ALA A 303 6.45 3.98 15.89
CA ALA A 303 7.50 4.65 16.64
C ALA A 303 8.85 3.91 16.52
N GLU A 304 8.83 2.59 16.67
CA GLU A 304 10.01 1.72 16.49
C GLU A 304 10.58 1.86 15.08
N ARG A 305 9.75 1.69 14.05
CA ARG A 305 10.11 1.89 12.64
C ARG A 305 10.73 3.27 12.39
N ARG A 306 10.22 4.35 13.01
CA ARG A 306 10.79 5.70 12.90
C ARG A 306 12.17 5.79 13.51
N GLY A 307 12.40 5.16 14.67
CA GLY A 307 13.72 5.08 15.31
C GLY A 307 14.72 4.37 14.41
N ILE A 308 14.41 3.14 13.99
CA ILE A 308 15.28 2.35 13.10
C ILE A 308 15.55 3.10 11.79
N GLU A 309 14.52 3.71 11.18
CA GLU A 309 14.69 4.52 9.96
C GLU A 309 15.65 5.70 10.17
N ALA A 310 15.58 6.39 11.31
CA ALA A 310 16.46 7.52 11.61
C ALA A 310 17.91 7.05 11.74
N ASP A 311 18.16 6.02 12.52
CA ASP A 311 19.50 5.47 12.77
C ASP A 311 20.15 4.97 11.47
N VAL A 312 19.41 4.19 10.67
CA VAL A 312 19.89 3.69 9.38
C VAL A 312 20.14 4.84 8.40
N THR A 313 19.27 5.85 8.36
CA THR A 313 19.45 7.00 7.46
C THR A 313 20.69 7.80 7.82
N GLU A 314 20.91 8.09 9.11
CA GLU A 314 22.06 8.83 9.59
C GLU A 314 23.36 8.09 9.28
N ALA A 315 23.41 6.79 9.58
CA ALA A 315 24.56 5.95 9.29
C ALA A 315 24.83 5.83 7.77
N ALA A 316 23.79 5.70 6.96
CA ALA A 316 23.89 5.64 5.50
C ALA A 316 24.42 6.95 4.89
N ILE A 317 23.97 8.10 5.38
CA ILE A 317 24.48 9.42 4.94
C ILE A 317 25.97 9.54 5.31
N ALA A 318 26.34 9.22 6.55
CA ALA A 318 27.73 9.29 7.00
C ALA A 318 28.64 8.33 6.20
N ALA A 319 28.15 7.14 5.85
CA ALA A 319 28.88 6.19 5.00
C ALA A 319 29.08 6.73 3.57
N ALA A 320 28.04 7.30 2.97
CA ALA A 320 28.13 7.88 1.64
C ALA A 320 29.07 9.11 1.59
N GLU A 321 29.02 9.97 2.62
CA GLU A 321 29.91 11.12 2.71
C GLU A 321 31.39 10.72 2.82
N ARG A 322 31.70 9.59 3.49
CA ARG A 322 33.06 9.02 3.53
C ARG A 322 33.51 8.44 2.19
N ALA A 323 32.59 7.84 1.44
CA ALA A 323 32.89 7.26 0.12
C ALA A 323 33.14 8.35 -0.95
N GLY A 324 32.62 9.57 -0.74
CA GLY A 324 32.80 10.70 -1.65
C GLY A 324 31.80 10.71 -2.80
N ASN A 325 32.09 11.51 -3.83
CA ASN A 325 31.19 11.70 -4.96
C ASN A 325 31.25 10.51 -5.94
N MET A 326 30.37 9.54 -5.71
CA MET A 326 30.16 8.40 -6.59
C MET A 326 28.95 8.63 -7.52
N PRO A 327 28.97 8.14 -8.77
CA PRO A 327 27.79 8.21 -9.64
C PRO A 327 26.57 7.49 -9.08
N VAL A 328 26.79 6.45 -8.28
CA VAL A 328 25.76 5.70 -7.56
C VAL A 328 26.21 5.55 -6.11
N ALA A 329 25.39 5.99 -5.16
CA ALA A 329 25.67 5.83 -3.74
C ALA A 329 25.25 4.44 -3.27
N VAL A 330 26.19 3.50 -3.19
CA VAL A 330 25.95 2.17 -2.62
C VAL A 330 26.53 2.14 -1.20
N VAL A 331 25.67 1.93 -0.21
CA VAL A 331 26.06 1.86 1.20
C VAL A 331 25.50 0.62 1.86
N SER A 332 26.30 -0.01 2.71
CA SER A 332 25.92 -1.19 3.48
C SER A 332 26.16 -1.00 4.97
N GLY A 333 25.41 -1.73 5.78
CA GLY A 333 25.60 -1.79 7.22
C GLY A 333 25.06 -3.09 7.81
N ALA A 334 25.79 -3.63 8.79
CA ALA A 334 25.37 -4.82 9.53
C ALA A 334 24.13 -4.51 10.37
N GLY A 335 23.15 -5.42 10.33
CA GLY A 335 21.92 -5.31 11.13
C GLY A 335 20.93 -4.22 10.68
N TRP A 336 21.16 -3.54 9.55
CA TRP A 336 20.18 -2.58 9.04
C TRP A 336 18.90 -3.29 8.57
N HIS A 337 17.77 -2.87 9.12
CA HIS A 337 16.51 -3.59 8.97
C HIS A 337 15.95 -3.50 7.53
N PRO A 338 15.66 -4.62 6.83
CA PRO A 338 15.18 -4.60 5.44
C PRO A 338 13.85 -3.85 5.25
N GLY A 339 13.01 -3.78 6.29
CA GLY A 339 11.77 -3.01 6.30
C GLY A 339 11.93 -1.48 6.15
N VAL A 340 13.14 -0.93 6.41
CA VAL A 340 13.40 0.53 6.36
C VAL A 340 14.43 0.97 5.32
N ILE A 341 15.30 0.07 4.82
CA ILE A 341 16.38 0.42 3.88
C ILE A 341 15.88 1.14 2.61
N GLY A 342 14.67 0.83 2.13
CA GLY A 342 14.09 1.53 0.97
C GLY A 342 13.68 2.97 1.25
N ILE A 343 13.34 3.30 2.51
CA ILE A 343 13.07 4.67 2.93
C ILE A 343 14.39 5.43 3.09
N ALA A 344 15.40 4.80 3.69
CA ALA A 344 16.74 5.35 3.80
C ALA A 344 17.34 5.64 2.41
N ALA A 345 17.22 4.71 1.46
CA ALA A 345 17.66 4.90 0.07
C ALA A 345 16.96 6.08 -0.61
N SER A 346 15.66 6.30 -0.34
CA SER A 346 14.93 7.44 -0.89
C SER A 346 15.51 8.76 -0.36
N ARG A 347 15.74 8.86 0.95
CA ARG A 347 16.32 10.03 1.60
C ARG A 347 17.76 10.29 1.16
N LEU A 348 18.57 9.24 1.03
CA LEU A 348 19.94 9.32 0.56
C LEU A 348 20.01 9.84 -0.88
N LYS A 349 19.16 9.31 -1.77
CA LYS A 349 19.02 9.81 -3.15
C LYS A 349 18.57 11.28 -3.19
N ASP A 350 17.62 11.69 -2.36
CA ASP A 350 17.18 13.10 -2.30
C ASP A 350 18.29 14.02 -1.76
N ARG A 351 19.12 13.53 -0.84
CA ARG A 351 20.23 14.28 -0.24
C ARG A 351 21.40 14.46 -1.20
N LEU A 352 21.77 13.41 -1.94
CA LEU A 352 22.96 13.39 -2.79
C LEU A 352 22.67 13.75 -4.25
N GLY A 353 21.41 13.67 -4.70
CA GLY A 353 21.04 13.96 -6.10
C GLY A 353 21.50 12.91 -7.10
N VAL A 354 21.90 11.71 -6.63
CA VAL A 354 22.32 10.56 -7.45
C VAL A 354 21.51 9.32 -7.07
N PRO A 355 21.45 8.27 -7.91
CA PRO A 355 20.87 7.00 -7.52
C PRO A 355 21.54 6.46 -6.25
N ALA A 356 20.75 5.86 -5.35
CA ALA A 356 21.24 5.34 -4.09
C ALA A 356 20.71 3.92 -3.84
N ILE A 357 21.57 3.04 -3.33
CA ILE A 357 21.26 1.70 -2.86
C ILE A 357 21.71 1.58 -1.40
N VAL A 358 20.79 1.19 -0.52
CA VAL A 358 21.07 0.91 0.89
C VAL A 358 20.90 -0.59 1.12
N ILE A 359 21.92 -1.22 1.70
CA ILE A 359 22.02 -2.67 1.89
C ILE A 359 22.11 -2.97 3.39
N GLY A 360 21.19 -3.79 3.90
CA GLY A 360 21.28 -4.36 5.24
C GLY A 360 21.86 -5.75 5.17
N VAL A 361 23.01 -5.96 5.84
CA VAL A 361 23.72 -7.24 5.89
C VAL A 361 23.33 -7.99 7.16
N ASP A 362 22.87 -9.22 7.00
CA ASP A 362 22.55 -10.11 8.12
C ASP A 362 23.79 -10.81 8.71
N GLU A 363 23.60 -11.55 9.79
CA GLU A 363 24.69 -12.28 10.47
C GLU A 363 25.31 -13.39 9.59
N GLY A 364 24.59 -13.86 8.57
CA GLY A 364 25.05 -14.84 7.59
C GLY A 364 25.89 -14.23 6.46
N GLY A 365 26.12 -12.91 6.48
CA GLY A 365 26.86 -12.20 5.43
C GLY A 365 26.04 -12.03 4.14
N ILE A 366 24.71 -12.15 4.20
CA ILE A 366 23.82 -11.88 3.07
C ILE A 366 23.18 -10.51 3.24
N GLY A 367 23.37 -9.67 2.24
CA GLY A 367 22.83 -8.32 2.15
C GLY A 367 21.52 -8.26 1.37
N LYS A 368 20.45 -7.77 2.00
CA LYS A 368 19.22 -7.33 1.29
C LYS A 368 19.33 -5.84 0.99
N GLY A 369 19.21 -5.48 -0.28
CA GLY A 369 19.37 -4.11 -0.78
C GLY A 369 18.09 -3.51 -1.36
N SER A 370 17.88 -2.22 -1.13
CA SER A 370 16.84 -1.43 -1.80
C SER A 370 17.45 -0.18 -2.44
N GLY A 371 17.14 0.01 -3.72
CA GLY A 371 17.63 1.12 -4.55
C GLY A 371 16.55 2.12 -4.93
N ARG A 372 16.93 3.39 -5.08
CA ARG A 372 16.12 4.49 -5.62
C ARG A 372 16.92 5.30 -6.62
N SER A 373 16.33 5.61 -7.76
CA SER A 373 17.00 6.33 -8.84
C SER A 373 16.57 7.78 -8.95
N VAL A 374 17.26 8.53 -9.81
CA VAL A 374 16.91 9.87 -10.26
C VAL A 374 16.36 9.83 -11.69
N ALA A 375 15.65 10.87 -12.10
CA ALA A 375 15.07 10.93 -13.44
C ALA A 375 16.17 10.83 -14.51
N GLY A 376 15.98 9.93 -15.48
CA GLY A 376 16.93 9.70 -16.56
C GLY A 376 17.97 8.61 -16.30
N VAL A 377 17.97 7.99 -15.12
CA VAL A 377 18.86 6.86 -14.80
C VAL A 377 18.03 5.62 -14.50
N ASP A 378 18.22 4.55 -15.28
CA ASP A 378 17.51 3.27 -15.10
C ASP A 378 18.28 2.35 -14.13
N LEU A 379 17.93 2.44 -12.85
CA LEU A 379 18.56 1.62 -11.82
C LEU A 379 18.15 0.14 -11.91
N GLY A 380 16.91 -0.13 -12.32
CA GLY A 380 16.39 -1.49 -12.48
C GLY A 380 17.19 -2.28 -13.52
N ALA A 381 17.45 -1.68 -14.68
CA ALA A 381 18.29 -2.27 -15.71
C ALA A 381 19.74 -2.50 -15.23
N GLY A 382 20.26 -1.62 -14.37
CA GLY A 382 21.57 -1.81 -13.73
C GLY A 382 21.62 -3.04 -12.83
N VAL A 383 20.60 -3.22 -11.98
CA VAL A 383 20.48 -4.37 -11.06
C VAL A 383 20.26 -5.68 -11.83
N LEU A 384 19.44 -5.69 -12.88
CA LEU A 384 19.27 -6.88 -13.72
C LEU A 384 20.59 -7.30 -14.38
N ALA A 385 21.36 -6.34 -14.93
CA ALA A 385 22.67 -6.63 -15.48
C ALA A 385 23.66 -7.16 -14.43
N ALA A 386 23.60 -6.67 -13.18
CA ALA A 386 24.42 -7.19 -12.09
C ALA A 386 24.07 -8.66 -11.75
N ARG A 387 22.78 -9.02 -11.85
CA ARG A 387 22.32 -10.41 -11.67
C ARG A 387 22.84 -11.31 -12.79
N GLU A 388 22.73 -10.87 -14.04
CA GLU A 388 23.25 -11.59 -15.21
C GLU A 388 24.78 -11.78 -15.14
N ALA A 389 25.50 -10.81 -14.56
CA ALA A 389 26.94 -10.90 -14.31
C ALA A 389 27.31 -11.78 -13.10
N GLY A 390 26.33 -12.35 -12.39
CA GLY A 390 26.55 -13.20 -11.22
C GLY A 390 27.06 -12.45 -9.97
N LEU A 391 26.92 -11.12 -9.92
CA LEU A 391 27.33 -10.29 -8.77
C LEU A 391 26.30 -10.29 -7.63
N ILE A 392 25.06 -10.65 -7.95
CA ILE A 392 23.95 -10.71 -6.98
C ILE A 392 23.17 -12.02 -7.19
N SER A 393 22.69 -12.63 -6.10
CA SER A 393 21.95 -13.89 -6.15
C SER A 393 20.50 -13.70 -6.60
N ALA A 394 19.91 -12.54 -6.28
CA ALA A 394 18.59 -12.14 -6.72
C ALA A 394 18.54 -10.62 -6.90
N GLY A 395 17.71 -10.15 -7.81
CA GLY A 395 17.49 -8.72 -7.97
C GLY A 395 16.67 -8.37 -9.21
N GLY A 396 16.04 -7.21 -9.15
CA GLY A 396 15.19 -6.69 -10.20
C GLY A 396 14.61 -5.34 -9.80
N GLY A 397 13.82 -4.74 -10.69
CA GLY A 397 13.25 -3.43 -10.43
C GLY A 397 12.77 -2.74 -11.68
N HIS A 398 12.43 -1.47 -11.52
CA HIS A 398 12.07 -0.54 -12.57
C HIS A 398 13.09 0.61 -12.59
N ALA A 399 13.00 1.49 -13.58
CA ALA A 399 13.96 2.60 -13.72
C ALA A 399 14.18 3.41 -12.42
N MET A 400 13.13 3.65 -11.63
CA MET A 400 13.19 4.49 -10.44
C MET A 400 13.44 3.74 -9.11
N ALA A 401 13.37 2.41 -9.09
CA ALA A 401 13.50 1.62 -7.87
C ALA A 401 13.92 0.18 -8.17
N ALA A 402 14.80 -0.37 -7.34
CA ALA A 402 15.26 -1.75 -7.47
C ALA A 402 15.41 -2.43 -6.11
N GLY A 403 15.38 -3.76 -6.09
CA GLY A 403 15.71 -4.59 -4.94
C GLY A 403 16.77 -5.62 -5.34
N LEU A 404 17.64 -6.00 -4.41
CA LEU A 404 18.70 -6.98 -4.65
C LEU A 404 19.03 -7.80 -3.40
N THR A 405 19.66 -8.95 -3.62
CA THR A 405 20.30 -9.79 -2.60
C THR A 405 21.74 -10.06 -3.02
N VAL A 406 22.71 -9.74 -2.17
CA VAL A 406 24.14 -9.76 -2.49
C VAL A 406 24.93 -10.33 -1.31
N ALA A 407 26.00 -11.08 -1.56
CA ALA A 407 26.91 -11.47 -0.48
C ALA A 407 27.75 -10.26 -0.03
N ASP A 408 28.02 -10.13 1.27
CA ASP A 408 28.78 -8.99 1.83
C ASP A 408 30.12 -8.78 1.11
N ALA A 409 30.81 -9.88 0.80
CA ALA A 409 32.07 -9.88 0.07
C ALA A 409 31.98 -9.30 -1.37
N ASP A 410 30.81 -9.31 -2.00
CA ASP A 410 30.61 -8.83 -3.37
C ASP A 410 30.08 -7.39 -3.45
N ILE A 411 29.79 -6.74 -2.31
CA ILE A 411 29.23 -5.36 -2.29
C ILE A 411 30.16 -4.35 -2.96
N ALA A 412 31.48 -4.47 -2.76
CA ALA A 412 32.46 -3.59 -3.39
C ALA A 412 32.44 -3.74 -4.93
N ARG A 413 32.44 -4.99 -5.41
CA ARG A 413 32.38 -5.32 -6.85
C ARG A 413 31.07 -4.85 -7.48
N LEU A 414 29.96 -5.02 -6.78
CA LEU A 414 28.66 -4.49 -7.19
C LEU A 414 28.70 -2.95 -7.32
N THR A 415 29.33 -2.27 -6.37
CA THR A 415 29.44 -0.80 -6.35
C THR A 415 30.21 -0.30 -7.56
N GLU A 416 31.37 -0.89 -7.85
CA GLU A 416 32.18 -0.57 -9.02
C GLU A 416 31.41 -0.79 -10.32
N PHE A 417 30.79 -1.97 -10.46
CA PHE A 417 30.00 -2.33 -11.64
C PHE A 417 28.86 -1.34 -11.91
N LEU A 418 28.09 -0.97 -10.88
CA LEU A 418 26.99 -0.03 -11.03
C LEU A 418 27.47 1.39 -11.32
N CYS A 419 28.56 1.83 -10.69
CA CYS A 419 29.14 3.15 -10.94
C CYS A 419 29.65 3.25 -12.38
N GLU A 420 30.41 2.26 -12.86
CA GLU A 420 30.90 2.22 -14.24
C GLU A 420 29.73 2.30 -15.23
N ARG A 421 28.75 1.41 -15.07
CA ARG A 421 27.61 1.28 -15.98
C ARG A 421 26.71 2.52 -16.01
N LEU A 422 26.45 3.14 -14.86
CA LEU A 422 25.47 4.23 -14.74
C LEU A 422 26.10 5.63 -14.79
N SER A 423 27.43 5.74 -14.70
CA SER A 423 28.16 7.01 -14.73
C SER A 423 27.71 7.94 -15.86
N GLY A 424 27.69 7.45 -17.11
CA GLY A 424 27.31 8.25 -18.27
C GLY A 424 25.89 8.83 -18.18
N ALA A 425 24.92 8.03 -17.74
CA ALA A 425 23.54 8.48 -17.56
C ALA A 425 23.43 9.52 -16.43
N VAL A 426 24.13 9.30 -15.32
CA VAL A 426 24.17 10.24 -14.19
C VAL A 426 24.78 11.57 -14.60
N THR A 427 25.91 11.57 -15.31
CA THR A 427 26.56 12.80 -15.80
C THR A 427 25.66 13.58 -16.76
N GLN A 428 24.97 12.90 -17.66
CA GLN A 428 24.01 13.54 -18.59
C GLN A 428 22.84 14.19 -17.87
N CYS A 429 22.40 13.62 -16.73
CA CYS A 429 21.32 14.17 -15.92
C CYS A 429 21.78 15.30 -14.98
N ALA A 430 23.04 15.28 -14.54
CA ALA A 430 23.63 16.30 -13.68
C ALA A 430 24.00 17.60 -14.45
N ALA A 431 24.11 17.54 -15.77
CA ALA A 431 24.40 18.72 -16.59
C ALA A 431 23.23 19.74 -16.53
N PRO A 432 23.50 21.04 -16.31
CA PRO A 432 22.45 22.05 -16.24
C PRO A 432 21.67 22.13 -17.56
N ALA A 433 20.35 22.28 -17.45
CA ALA A 433 19.38 22.26 -18.56
C ALA A 433 19.49 23.43 -19.58
N ASP A 434 20.60 24.18 -19.60
CA ASP A 434 20.77 25.42 -20.37
C ASP A 434 21.59 25.29 -21.66
N ALA A 435 21.94 24.08 -22.08
CA ALA A 435 22.71 23.84 -23.31
C ALA A 435 21.89 23.20 -24.46
N ARG A 436 20.59 23.49 -24.57
CA ARG A 436 19.87 23.23 -25.83
C ARG A 436 19.81 24.54 -26.62
N PRO A 437 20.32 24.59 -27.86
CA PRO A 437 20.15 25.77 -28.69
C PRO A 437 18.65 25.98 -28.90
N ARG A 438 18.13 27.09 -28.37
CA ARG A 438 16.80 27.58 -28.76
C ARG A 438 16.93 28.00 -30.22
N SER A 439 16.44 27.16 -31.13
CA SER A 439 16.29 27.50 -32.54
C SER A 439 15.51 28.81 -32.65
N GLY A 440 16.01 29.69 -33.51
CA GLY A 440 15.78 31.12 -33.46
C GLY A 440 14.34 31.56 -33.67
N ALA A 441 14.07 32.75 -33.12
CA ALA A 441 12.95 33.58 -33.48
C ALA A 441 13.03 33.91 -34.99
N GLY A 442 12.02 33.46 -35.74
CA GLY A 442 11.73 33.94 -37.09
C GLY A 442 10.45 34.76 -37.04
N ALA A 443 10.56 36.06 -37.33
CA ALA A 443 9.43 36.93 -37.60
C ALA A 443 8.73 36.48 -38.89
N GLY A 444 7.40 36.37 -38.86
CA GLY A 444 6.58 36.09 -40.04
C GLY A 444 5.13 36.45 -39.75
N ARG A 445 4.61 37.45 -40.47
CA ARG A 445 3.22 37.90 -40.45
C ARG A 445 2.28 36.82 -41.01
N GLY A 446 1.02 36.89 -40.61
CA GLY A 446 0.04 35.82 -40.70
C GLY A 446 -0.46 35.43 -42.10
N ASP A 447 -1.20 34.32 -42.11
CA ASP A 447 -2.49 34.21 -42.79
C ASP A 447 -3.26 33.01 -42.23
N ALA A 448 -4.58 33.05 -42.42
CA ALA A 448 -5.55 32.05 -41.98
C ALA A 448 -5.55 30.77 -42.84
N ASP A 449 -5.90 29.64 -42.24
CA ASP A 449 -7.02 28.75 -42.61
C ASP A 449 -6.76 27.24 -42.36
N ALA A 450 -7.85 26.58 -41.93
CA ALA A 450 -8.23 25.16 -41.87
C ALA A 450 -7.21 24.00 -41.81
N GLY A 451 -7.44 23.11 -40.83
CA GLY A 451 -7.48 21.65 -41.07
C GLY A 451 -6.57 20.75 -40.22
N GLY A 452 -7.18 19.82 -39.48
CA GLY A 452 -6.64 18.45 -39.35
C GLY A 452 -5.80 18.09 -38.11
N ARG A 453 -6.45 17.40 -37.16
CA ARG A 453 -5.98 16.28 -36.30
C ARG A 453 -4.47 16.01 -36.17
N ALA A 454 -3.95 16.02 -34.93
CA ALA A 454 -3.31 14.86 -34.30
C ALA A 454 -2.84 15.21 -32.87
N GLY A 455 -3.32 14.46 -31.88
CA GLY A 455 -3.02 14.66 -30.47
C GLY A 455 -1.63 14.18 -30.07
N ARG A 456 -0.99 14.92 -29.16
CA ARG A 456 0.00 14.41 -28.20
C ARG A 456 -0.08 15.23 -26.91
N GLY A 457 -0.85 14.72 -25.95
CA GLY A 457 -0.89 15.26 -24.59
C GLY A 457 0.38 14.89 -23.82
N ARG A 458 1.22 15.88 -23.51
CA ARG A 458 2.24 15.76 -22.46
C ARG A 458 1.56 15.96 -21.11
N ALA A 459 1.39 14.88 -20.35
CA ALA A 459 0.93 14.93 -18.97
C ALA A 459 2.01 15.58 -18.09
N LEU A 460 1.78 16.84 -17.69
CA LEU A 460 2.59 17.51 -16.68
C LEU A 460 2.19 17.00 -15.29
N ARG A 461 3.04 16.16 -14.70
CA ARG A 461 3.01 15.83 -13.28
C ARG A 461 3.19 17.10 -12.45
N ARG A 462 2.11 17.58 -11.83
CA ARG A 462 2.16 18.50 -10.68
C ARG A 462 1.15 18.04 -9.64
N GLY A 463 1.64 17.31 -8.65
CA GLY A 463 0.90 17.00 -7.43
C GLY A 463 0.47 18.28 -6.72
N LEU A 464 -0.70 18.22 -6.08
CA LEU A 464 -1.33 19.33 -5.37
C LEU A 464 -0.54 19.65 -4.07
N ALA A 465 0.59 20.33 -4.19
CA ALA A 465 1.21 20.97 -3.03
C ALA A 465 0.29 22.11 -2.53
N GLU A 466 0.16 22.25 -1.21
CA GLU A 466 -0.52 23.39 -0.60
C GLU A 466 0.13 24.71 -1.07
N PRO A 467 -0.67 25.77 -1.32
CA PRO A 467 -0.11 27.06 -1.68
C PRO A 467 0.69 27.63 -0.49
N ALA A 468 2.01 27.66 -0.62
CA ALA A 468 2.87 28.44 0.27
C ALA A 468 2.46 29.91 0.19
N ARG A 469 1.77 30.40 1.23
CA ARG A 469 1.46 31.84 1.35
C ARG A 469 2.78 32.59 1.52
N ARG A 470 3.27 33.21 0.45
CA ARG A 470 4.34 34.23 0.54
C ARG A 470 3.84 35.37 1.44
N ARG A 471 4.26 35.38 2.71
CA ARG A 471 4.14 36.58 3.55
C ARG A 471 5.10 37.63 2.98
N ARG A 472 4.55 38.70 2.40
CA ARG A 472 5.33 39.90 2.05
C ARG A 472 5.93 40.48 3.35
N PRO A 473 7.22 40.83 3.40
CA PRO A 473 7.79 41.50 4.56
C PRO A 473 7.20 42.91 4.67
N ARG A 474 6.50 43.19 5.77
CA ARG A 474 6.12 44.56 6.13
C ARG A 474 7.35 45.24 6.72
N LEU A 475 8.01 46.07 5.92
CA LEU A 475 8.96 47.08 6.39
C LEU A 475 8.23 48.01 7.36
N ARG A 476 8.57 47.95 8.65
CA ARG A 476 8.16 48.95 9.64
C ARG A 476 9.25 50.01 9.74
N HIS A 477 9.05 51.15 9.08
CA HIS A 477 9.79 52.36 9.41
C HIS A 477 9.35 52.86 10.79
N ARG A 478 10.27 52.85 11.75
CA ARG A 478 10.16 53.54 13.04
C ARG A 478 10.26 55.04 12.79
N CYS A 479 9.16 55.77 12.95
CA CYS A 479 9.18 57.22 13.06
C CYS A 479 9.24 57.59 14.55
N ILE A 480 10.36 58.18 14.97
CA ILE A 480 10.58 58.71 16.32
C ILE A 480 10.08 60.16 16.32
N ARG A 481 9.06 60.47 17.13
CA ARG A 481 8.82 61.84 17.60
C ARG A 481 8.75 61.85 19.12
N ARG A 482 9.50 62.81 19.68
CA ARG A 482 9.86 62.96 21.09
C ARG A 482 9.08 64.14 21.69
N ARG A 483 8.76 64.02 22.99
CA ARG A 483 8.45 65.05 24.01
C ARG A 483 6.99 65.60 23.98
N GLN A 484 6.29 65.88 25.09
CA GLN A 484 6.67 66.34 26.45
C GLN A 484 5.69 65.82 27.55
N ARG A 485 6.15 65.76 28.82
CA ARG A 485 5.34 65.62 30.07
C ARG A 485 5.11 67.02 30.70
N PRO A 486 4.19 67.21 31.67
CA PRO A 486 4.49 67.08 33.14
C PRO A 486 3.41 66.33 33.96
N CYS A 487 3.74 65.53 35.00
CA CYS A 487 3.67 65.78 36.49
C CYS A 487 2.25 66.07 37.02
N SER A 488 1.69 65.54 38.13
CA SER A 488 2.16 65.00 39.44
C SER A 488 0.92 64.45 40.23
N HIS A 489 0.97 63.40 41.07
CA HIS A 489 1.09 63.35 42.56
C HIS A 489 0.83 61.85 42.96
N ALA A 490 1.68 61.06 43.64
CA ALA A 490 1.95 60.93 45.10
C ALA A 490 0.68 60.69 45.98
N SER A 491 0.57 59.77 46.95
CA SER A 491 1.40 58.70 47.54
C SER A 491 0.60 57.97 48.65
N GLY A 492 1.06 56.77 49.06
CA GLY A 492 0.76 56.13 50.37
C GLY A 492 -0.19 54.92 50.34
N ARG A 493 0.00 53.79 51.05
CA ARG A 493 0.97 53.31 52.05
C ARG A 493 0.95 51.77 52.04
N GLY A 494 2.01 51.12 52.53
CA GLY A 494 2.07 49.68 52.77
C GLY A 494 2.76 49.32 54.10
N GLY A 495 2.77 48.01 54.40
CA GLY A 495 3.52 47.34 55.49
C GLY A 495 2.66 46.98 56.72
N ARG A 496 2.81 45.90 57.49
CA ARG A 496 3.60 44.63 57.54
C ARG A 496 3.72 44.29 59.06
N THR A 497 3.44 43.06 59.50
CA THR A 497 3.95 42.39 60.76
C THR A 497 3.68 40.88 60.59
N ALA A 498 4.61 39.90 60.64
CA ALA A 498 5.42 39.29 61.74
C ALA A 498 4.58 38.90 62.96
N GLY A 499 4.59 37.70 63.59
CA GLY A 499 5.35 36.44 63.59
C GLY A 499 5.23 35.80 65.00
N GLU A 500 5.35 34.47 65.14
CA GLU A 500 5.34 33.64 66.41
C GLU A 500 3.97 33.37 67.08
N GLY A 501 3.61 32.25 67.74
CA GLY A 501 4.22 30.96 68.10
C GLY A 501 3.34 30.24 69.17
N HIS A 502 3.47 28.91 69.33
CA HIS A 502 3.05 28.00 70.45
C HIS A 502 1.77 27.11 70.43
N ARG A 503 2.04 25.79 70.28
CA ARG A 503 1.77 24.60 71.15
C ARG A 503 0.35 24.05 71.49
N LEU A 504 0.08 22.84 70.93
CA LEU A 504 -0.35 21.53 71.55
C LEU A 504 -1.77 21.35 72.17
N PRO A 505 -2.30 20.12 72.45
CA PRO A 505 -2.08 18.74 71.90
C PRO A 505 -3.33 17.78 71.79
N ARG A 506 -3.13 16.63 71.10
CA ARG A 506 -3.51 15.21 71.42
C ARG A 506 -4.96 14.62 71.36
N ARG A 507 -4.96 13.37 70.81
CA ARG A 507 -5.79 12.15 71.06
C ARG A 507 -7.18 12.05 70.37
N ARG A 508 -7.78 10.89 70.07
CA ARG A 508 -7.47 9.46 69.73
C ARG A 508 -8.84 8.75 69.75
N ASN A 509 -8.98 7.59 69.08
CA ASN A 509 -10.01 6.53 69.24
C ASN A 509 -11.37 6.75 68.54
N ALA A 510 -12.11 5.74 68.05
CA ALA A 510 -11.95 4.28 67.96
C ALA A 510 -13.06 3.66 67.06
N ALA A 511 -12.86 2.38 66.69
CA ALA A 511 -13.85 1.32 66.38
C ALA A 511 -14.79 1.54 65.16
N GLY A 512 -15.01 0.61 64.23
CA GLY A 512 -14.97 -0.85 64.29
C GLY A 512 -16.40 -1.39 64.11
N ARG A 513 -16.69 -2.10 63.01
CA ARG A 513 -17.65 -3.22 62.95
C ARG A 513 -17.60 -3.92 61.59
N ARG A 514 -17.51 -5.25 61.68
CA ARG A 514 -17.55 -6.25 60.60
C ARG A 514 -18.99 -6.79 60.44
N ALA A 515 -19.21 -7.31 59.22
CA ALA A 515 -19.93 -8.54 58.84
C ALA A 515 -21.46 -8.64 58.96
N ALA A 516 -22.09 -8.93 57.81
CA ALA A 516 -22.94 -10.10 57.50
C ALA A 516 -23.61 -9.84 56.11
N GLN A 517 -23.97 -10.77 55.22
CA GLN A 517 -23.59 -12.15 54.90
C GLN A 517 -24.39 -12.51 53.61
N CYS A 518 -23.74 -13.22 52.66
CA CYS A 518 -24.27 -14.17 51.65
C CYS A 518 -25.65 -13.97 50.96
N ARG A 519 -25.64 -14.10 49.62
CA ARG A 519 -26.39 -15.15 48.88
C ARG A 519 -25.72 -15.49 47.53
N ARG A 520 -25.89 -16.77 47.16
CA ARG A 520 -25.19 -17.65 46.19
C ARG A 520 -25.44 -17.23 44.71
N SER A 521 -24.61 -17.59 43.71
CA SER A 521 -24.63 -18.93 43.06
C SER A 521 -23.51 -19.14 42.00
N ALA A 522 -22.88 -20.33 42.08
CA ALA A 522 -22.31 -21.24 41.07
C ALA A 522 -21.22 -20.84 40.03
N PRO A 523 -20.19 -21.69 39.79
CA PRO A 523 -19.05 -21.42 38.91
C PRO A 523 -19.15 -22.08 37.52
N VAL A 524 -18.62 -21.42 36.49
CA VAL A 524 -18.35 -22.01 35.17
C VAL A 524 -16.88 -22.45 35.09
N ARG A 525 -16.71 -23.66 34.56
CA ARG A 525 -15.48 -24.45 34.46
C ARG A 525 -14.36 -23.74 33.67
N ARG A 526 -13.17 -23.64 34.27
CA ARG A 526 -11.90 -23.46 33.54
C ARG A 526 -11.40 -24.83 33.10
N ARG A 527 -11.30 -25.06 31.79
CA ARG A 527 -10.47 -26.14 31.22
C ARG A 527 -9.19 -25.52 30.68
N THR A 528 -8.10 -25.83 31.37
CA THR A 528 -6.73 -25.75 30.86
C THR A 528 -6.52 -26.89 29.86
N HIS A 529 -6.04 -26.60 28.66
CA HIS A 529 -5.34 -27.60 27.86
C HIS A 529 -4.03 -27.02 27.34
N GLN A 530 -2.98 -27.74 27.73
CA GLN A 530 -1.58 -27.52 27.44
C GLN A 530 -1.29 -27.65 25.95
N ALA A 531 -0.42 -26.76 25.46
CA ALA A 531 0.32 -26.93 24.23
C ALA A 531 1.21 -28.19 24.31
N ARG A 532 1.10 -29.07 23.32
CA ARG A 532 2.11 -30.10 23.05
C ARG A 532 2.94 -29.65 21.86
N ARG A 533 4.22 -29.40 22.13
CA ARG A 533 5.30 -29.35 21.15
C ARG A 533 5.54 -30.77 20.64
N LEU A 534 5.77 -30.91 19.33
CA LEU A 534 6.32 -32.11 18.72
C LEU A 534 7.67 -31.69 18.11
N GLU A 535 8.75 -32.23 18.66
CA GLU A 535 10.05 -32.33 17.99
C GLU A 535 10.11 -33.68 17.24
N PRO A 536 10.80 -33.77 16.09
CA PRO A 536 11.04 -35.03 15.40
C PRO A 536 12.42 -35.58 15.74
N ASP A 537 12.53 -36.89 15.90
CA ASP A 537 13.81 -37.59 15.96
C ASP A 537 13.79 -38.89 15.15
N ALA A 538 14.98 -39.20 14.61
CA ALA A 538 15.50 -40.49 14.14
C ALA A 538 15.30 -40.92 12.67
N GLU A 539 16.30 -40.57 11.87
CA GLU A 539 17.19 -41.43 11.07
C GLU A 539 16.82 -42.91 10.82
N GLY A 540 16.87 -43.29 9.53
CA GLY A 540 17.75 -44.37 9.05
C GLY A 540 17.13 -45.74 8.72
N ARG A 541 17.07 -46.10 7.42
CA ARG A 541 17.77 -47.26 6.79
C ARG A 541 17.18 -47.68 5.42
N THR A 542 18.01 -47.55 4.38
CA THR A 542 18.33 -48.49 3.28
C THR A 542 17.25 -49.34 2.57
N ALA A 543 17.27 -49.24 1.22
CA ALA A 543 16.52 -49.95 0.16
C ALA A 543 16.93 -51.45 -0.05
N PRO A 544 16.64 -52.14 -1.19
CA PRO A 544 15.56 -52.08 -2.20
C PRO A 544 14.92 -53.48 -2.48
N GLY A 545 13.83 -53.54 -3.27
CA GLY A 545 13.27 -54.81 -3.78
C GLY A 545 12.16 -54.62 -4.81
N GLY A 546 12.28 -55.26 -5.97
CA GLY A 546 11.47 -54.96 -7.17
C GLY A 546 10.45 -56.03 -7.59
N CYS A 547 10.05 -55.88 -8.86
CA CYS A 547 9.43 -56.83 -9.79
C CYS A 547 7.89 -57.03 -9.87
N ARG A 548 7.42 -56.83 -11.13
CA ARG A 548 6.35 -57.53 -11.91
C ARG A 548 4.90 -57.08 -11.68
N MET A 549 4.22 -56.50 -12.67
CA MET A 549 3.73 -57.00 -13.99
C MET A 549 2.54 -57.99 -13.91
N GLY A 550 1.41 -57.57 -14.49
CA GLY A 550 0.23 -58.36 -14.84
C GLY A 550 -1.03 -57.46 -14.79
N GLY A 551 -1.67 -56.99 -15.86
CA GLY A 551 -1.74 -57.49 -17.22
C GLY A 551 -3.04 -58.28 -17.43
N TRP A 552 -4.14 -57.60 -17.78
CA TRP A 552 -5.30 -58.23 -18.42
C TRP A 552 -5.54 -57.59 -19.80
N ARG A 553 -5.22 -58.40 -20.82
CA ARG A 553 -5.64 -58.29 -22.23
C ARG A 553 -7.14 -58.55 -22.32
N ARG A 554 -7.87 -58.03 -23.32
CA ARG A 554 -8.11 -58.60 -24.67
C ARG A 554 -9.28 -57.77 -25.25
N LEU A 555 -9.54 -57.56 -26.54
CA LEU A 555 -9.05 -57.94 -27.89
C LEU A 555 -9.88 -57.01 -28.82
N ALA A 556 -9.33 -56.27 -29.78
CA ALA A 556 -8.87 -56.66 -31.13
C ALA A 556 -9.82 -56.14 -32.22
N GLY A 557 -9.23 -55.64 -33.31
CA GLY A 557 -9.90 -55.21 -34.53
C GLY A 557 -8.99 -54.34 -35.39
N ASP A 558 -8.12 -54.99 -36.15
CA ASP A 558 -7.04 -54.47 -36.99
C ASP A 558 -7.47 -53.84 -38.33
N ALA A 559 -6.53 -53.07 -38.91
CA ALA A 559 -6.22 -52.87 -40.34
C ALA A 559 -7.15 -51.94 -41.17
N ARG A 560 -6.72 -51.05 -42.07
CA ARG A 560 -5.44 -50.73 -42.77
C ARG A 560 -5.61 -49.36 -43.52
N PRO A 561 -4.54 -48.78 -44.15
CA PRO A 561 -4.51 -47.36 -44.60
C PRO A 561 -4.48 -47.10 -46.13
N ALA A 562 -4.66 -45.79 -46.49
CA ALA A 562 -4.19 -45.02 -47.67
C ALA A 562 -5.01 -45.07 -49.01
N PRO A 563 -4.84 -44.16 -50.02
CA PRO A 563 -4.27 -42.78 -50.07
C PRO A 563 -5.02 -41.72 -50.99
N ARG A 564 -4.57 -40.45 -50.91
CA ARG A 564 -4.47 -39.35 -51.93
C ARG A 564 -5.64 -39.04 -52.91
N LYS A 565 -6.03 -37.75 -53.01
CA LYS A 565 -5.79 -36.89 -54.19
C LYS A 565 -6.13 -35.40 -53.94
N SER A 566 -5.24 -34.56 -54.46
CA SER A 566 -5.22 -33.10 -54.56
C SER A 566 -6.10 -32.56 -55.71
N VAL A 567 -6.45 -31.26 -55.63
CA VAL A 567 -6.32 -30.20 -56.68
C VAL A 567 -7.49 -29.19 -56.69
N GLN A 568 -7.16 -27.91 -56.40
CA GLN A 568 -7.52 -26.59 -57.04
C GLN A 568 -9.01 -26.27 -57.39
N ALA A 569 -9.50 -25.03 -57.48
CA ALA A 569 -8.93 -23.67 -57.48
C ALA A 569 -10.04 -22.60 -57.27
N ARG A 570 -9.63 -21.48 -56.67
CA ARG A 570 -9.86 -20.05 -57.04
C ARG A 570 -11.25 -19.57 -57.50
N HIS A 571 -11.79 -18.57 -56.80
CA HIS A 571 -11.57 -17.16 -57.21
C HIS A 571 -11.50 -16.24 -56.00
#